data_AF-A0A957P2C5-F1
#
_entry.id   AF-A0A957P2C5-F1
#
_cell.length_a   1.000
_cell.length_b   1.000
_cell.length_c   1.000
_cell.angle_alpha   90.00
_cell.angle_beta   90.00
_cell.angle_gamma   90.00
#
_symmetry.space_group_name_H-M   'P 1'
#
loop_
_entity.id
_entity.type
_entity.pdbx_description
1 polymer ?
#
loop_
_entity_poly.entity_id
_entity_poly.type
_entity_poly.pdbx_seq_one_letter_code
_entity_poly.pdbx_strand_id
1 'polypeptide(L)'
;MLNSADAVNTSLDMGIYSPISVGDLVWFDDNANGIQDPGEEGVPGVRATLYTTSTNAPVPDPNNPGLPLRATTDANGRYLFADLPA
;
A
#
# COMPACT_ATOMS: atom_id res chain seq x y z
N MET A 1 0.99 39.32 37.23
CA MET A 1 0.55 37.98 37.64
C MET A 1 0.70 37.08 36.42
N LEU A 2 1.49 36.02 36.53
CA LEU A 2 1.68 34.99 35.50
C LEU A 2 0.38 34.17 35.35
N ASN A 3 -0.03 33.87 34.12
CA ASN A 3 -0.99 32.81 33.75
C ASN A 3 -0.78 32.55 32.25
N SER A 4 0.23 31.76 31.86
CA SER A 4 0.16 30.29 31.74
C SER A 4 -1.00 29.81 30.88
N ALA A 5 -0.77 29.73 29.57
CA ALA A 5 -0.99 28.51 28.79
C ALA A 5 -0.35 28.72 27.42
N ASP A 6 0.93 28.33 27.27
CA ASP A 6 1.37 27.81 25.98
C ASP A 6 0.38 26.69 25.67
N ALA A 7 -0.42 26.86 24.62
CA ALA A 7 -1.38 25.86 24.18
C ALA A 7 -0.58 24.66 23.65
N VAL A 8 -0.13 23.80 24.55
CA VAL A 8 0.35 22.46 24.21
C VAL A 8 -0.88 21.77 23.60
N ASN A 9 -0.89 21.63 22.28
CA ASN A 9 -1.91 20.90 21.58
C ASN A 9 -1.77 19.42 21.93
N THR A 10 -2.49 18.97 22.95
CA THR A 10 -2.54 17.57 23.40
C THR A 10 -3.35 16.67 22.47
N SER A 11 -3.93 17.20 21.39
CA SER A 11 -4.54 16.37 20.34
C SER A 11 -3.50 15.72 19.43
N LEU A 12 -2.22 16.11 19.54
CA LEU A 12 -1.15 15.44 18.83
C LEU A 12 -0.74 14.19 19.63
N ASP A 13 -1.46 13.10 19.40
CA ASP A 13 -0.99 11.78 19.78
C ASP A 13 0.14 11.40 18.82
N MET A 14 1.39 11.56 19.26
CA MET A 14 2.54 10.98 18.56
C MET A 14 2.57 9.48 18.85
N GLY A 15 1.51 8.79 18.43
CA GLY A 15 1.42 7.34 18.45
C GLY A 15 2.57 6.77 17.64
N ILE A 16 3.15 5.67 18.13
CA ILE A 16 4.13 4.91 17.38
C ILE A 16 3.39 4.28 16.18
N TYR A 17 3.51 4.89 15.01
CA TYR A 17 2.97 4.39 13.76
C TYR A 17 4.04 3.53 13.08
N SER A 18 3.79 2.21 12.99
CA SER A 18 4.61 1.29 12.22
C SER A 18 3.85 0.90 10.95
N PRO A 19 4.11 1.56 9.81
CA PRO A 19 3.44 1.22 8.57
C PRO A 19 3.81 -0.20 8.13
N ILE A 20 2.86 -0.88 7.49
CA ILE A 20 3.11 -2.12 6.78
C ILE A 20 3.12 -1.86 5.27
N SER A 21 3.77 -2.75 4.53
CA SER A 21 3.80 -2.68 3.07
C SER A 21 3.42 -4.02 2.46
N VAL A 22 2.66 -3.98 1.37
CA VAL A 22 2.29 -5.16 0.57
C VAL A 22 2.66 -4.89 -0.87
N GLY A 23 3.39 -5.80 -1.50
CA GLY A 23 3.80 -5.66 -2.89
C GLY A 23 4.48 -6.93 -3.35
N ASP A 24 4.64 -7.07 -4.66
CA ASP A 24 5.42 -8.16 -5.25
C ASP A 24 5.64 -7.91 -6.76
N LEU A 25 5.89 -8.99 -7.50
CA LEU A 25 5.99 -9.08 -8.94
C LEU A 25 4.71 -9.62 -9.58
N VAL A 26 4.37 -9.08 -10.75
CA VAL A 26 3.52 -9.75 -11.74
C VAL A 26 4.42 -10.19 -12.88
N TRP A 27 4.37 -11.46 -13.27
CA TRP A 27 5.24 -12.04 -14.29
C TRP A 27 4.46 -12.87 -15.32
N PHE A 28 5.07 -13.09 -16.49
CA PHE A 28 4.61 -14.06 -17.47
C PHE A 28 5.12 -15.45 -17.06
N ASP A 29 4.18 -16.35 -16.74
CA ASP A 29 4.44 -17.76 -16.50
C ASP A 29 4.55 -18.49 -17.85
N ASP A 30 5.77 -18.50 -18.41
CA ASP A 30 6.03 -18.98 -19.78
C ASP A 30 5.90 -20.51 -19.89
N ASN A 31 6.10 -21.22 -18.76
CA ASN A 31 6.07 -22.67 -18.71
C ASN A 31 4.78 -23.24 -18.08
N ALA A 32 3.86 -22.36 -17.67
CA ALA A 32 2.54 -22.65 -17.09
C ALA A 32 2.59 -23.48 -15.79
N ASN A 33 3.60 -23.27 -14.95
CA ASN A 33 3.78 -24.04 -13.72
C ASN A 33 3.32 -23.32 -12.44
N GLY A 34 2.96 -22.03 -12.52
CA GLY A 34 2.53 -21.20 -11.39
C GLY A 34 3.65 -20.84 -10.39
N ILE A 35 4.91 -21.07 -10.75
CA ILE A 35 6.10 -20.73 -9.99
C ILE A 35 6.77 -19.56 -10.69
N GLN A 36 7.37 -18.66 -9.91
CA GLN A 36 8.22 -17.62 -10.48
C GLN A 36 9.62 -18.20 -10.74
N ASP A 37 9.93 -18.46 -12.00
CA ASP A 37 11.21 -19.02 -12.41
C ASP A 37 12.23 -17.95 -12.84
N PRO A 38 13.54 -18.20 -12.68
CA PRO A 38 14.58 -17.31 -13.20
C PRO A 38 14.47 -17.14 -14.72
N GLY A 39 14.28 -15.90 -15.17
CA GLY A 39 14.18 -15.56 -16.59
C GLY A 39 12.78 -15.21 -17.07
N GLU A 40 11.75 -15.44 -16.25
CA GLU A 40 10.38 -15.00 -16.55
C GLU A 40 10.25 -13.48 -16.45
N GLU A 41 9.70 -12.88 -17.50
CA GLU A 41 9.61 -11.43 -17.63
C GLU A 41 8.49 -10.86 -16.76
N GLY A 42 8.74 -9.69 -16.16
CA GLY A 42 7.72 -8.93 -15.44
C GLY A 42 6.70 -8.29 -16.39
N VAL A 43 5.44 -8.18 -15.95
CA VAL A 43 4.35 -7.60 -16.74
C VAL A 43 4.10 -6.14 -16.34
N PRO A 44 4.42 -5.15 -17.20
CA PRO A 44 4.20 -3.75 -16.89
C PRO A 44 2.74 -3.31 -17.04
N GLY A 45 2.34 -2.27 -16.30
CA GLY A 45 1.03 -1.61 -16.47
C GLY A 45 -0.17 -2.35 -15.88
N VAL A 46 0.05 -3.43 -15.12
CA VAL A 46 -1.01 -4.17 -14.44
C VAL A 46 -1.47 -3.39 -13.22
N ARG A 47 -2.79 -3.20 -13.11
CA ARG A 47 -3.41 -2.42 -12.04
C ARG A 47 -3.95 -3.32 -10.93
N ALA A 48 -3.27 -3.33 -9.79
CA ALA A 48 -3.71 -3.99 -8.57
C ALA A 48 -4.63 -3.09 -7.73
N THR A 49 -5.58 -3.68 -7.00
CA THR A 49 -6.44 -2.97 -6.04
C THR A 49 -6.45 -3.77 -4.74
N LEU A 50 -6.20 -3.09 -3.63
CA LEU A 50 -6.11 -3.75 -2.32
C LEU A 50 -7.49 -3.81 -1.64
N TYR A 51 -7.83 -4.97 -1.07
CA TYR A 51 -9.09 -5.20 -0.35
C TYR A 51 -8.83 -5.67 1.07
N THR A 52 -9.72 -5.28 1.99
CA THR A 52 -9.70 -5.77 3.37
C THR A 52 -10.42 -7.11 3.46
N THR A 53 -9.87 -8.05 4.23
CA THR A 53 -10.49 -9.38 4.43
C THR A 53 -11.71 -9.32 5.35
N SER A 54 -11.77 -8.35 6.26
CA SER A 54 -12.84 -8.20 7.24
C SER A 54 -14.17 -7.72 6.63
N THR A 55 -14.11 -6.83 5.65
CA THR A 55 -15.30 -6.23 5.02
C THR A 55 -15.44 -6.56 3.54
N ASN A 56 -14.42 -7.16 2.93
CA ASN A 56 -14.32 -7.37 1.49
C ASN A 56 -14.49 -6.06 0.67
N ALA A 57 -14.20 -4.92 1.30
CA ALA A 57 -14.23 -3.59 0.70
C ALA A 57 -12.80 -3.16 0.33
N PRO A 58 -12.63 -2.32 -0.71
CA PRO A 58 -11.32 -1.82 -1.07
C PRO A 58 -10.76 -0.91 0.02
N VAL A 59 -9.45 -0.99 0.24
CA VAL A 59 -8.73 -0.04 1.09
C VAL A 59 -8.84 1.34 0.43
N PRO A 60 -9.27 2.40 1.13
CA PRO A 60 -9.34 3.76 0.57
C PRO A 60 -7.94 4.32 0.27
N ASP A 61 -7.82 5.11 -0.81
CA ASP A 61 -6.61 5.88 -1.09
C ASP A 61 -6.50 7.08 -0.12
N PRO A 62 -5.44 7.19 0.69
CA PRO A 62 -5.27 8.29 1.64
C PRO A 62 -5.11 9.66 0.96
N ASN A 63 -4.65 9.69 -0.30
CA ASN A 63 -4.49 10.91 -1.07
C ASN A 63 -5.74 11.26 -1.89
N ASN A 64 -6.62 10.28 -2.13
CA ASN A 64 -7.85 10.43 -2.91
C ASN A 64 -9.05 9.78 -2.18
N PRO A 65 -9.58 10.42 -1.12
CA PRO A 65 -10.68 9.87 -0.34
C PRO A 65 -11.89 9.48 -1.21
N GLY A 66 -12.39 8.26 -1.04
CA GLY A 66 -13.50 7.71 -1.83
C GLY A 66 -13.09 6.92 -3.06
N LEU A 67 -11.80 6.92 -3.42
CA LEU A 67 -11.25 6.00 -4.41
C LEU A 67 -10.54 4.83 -3.72
N PRO A 68 -10.52 3.65 -4.36
CA PRO A 68 -9.74 2.53 -3.85
C PRO A 68 -8.24 2.76 -4.06
N LEU A 69 -7.44 2.33 -3.11
CA LEU A 69 -5.99 2.31 -3.20
C LEU A 69 -5.56 1.34 -4.30
N ARG A 70 -4.72 1.83 -5.22
CA ARG A 70 -4.24 1.11 -6.39
C ARG A 70 -2.74 1.22 -6.52
N ALA A 71 -2.13 0.16 -7.03
CA ALA A 71 -0.74 0.16 -7.47
C ALA A 71 -0.70 -0.32 -8.92
N THR A 72 0.21 0.24 -9.71
CA THR A 72 0.45 -0.18 -11.09
C THR A 72 1.85 -0.74 -11.18
N THR A 73 1.99 -1.90 -11.83
CA THR A 73 3.29 -2.53 -12.00
C THR A 73 4.21 -1.66 -12.87
N ASP A 74 5.48 -1.58 -12.46
CA ASP A 74 6.53 -0.88 -13.19
C ASP A 74 7.01 -1.65 -14.43
N ALA A 75 8.05 -1.14 -15.10
CA ALA A 75 8.64 -1.77 -16.28
C ALA A 75 9.16 -3.21 -16.04
N ASN A 76 9.43 -3.56 -14.78
CA ASN A 76 9.87 -4.90 -14.38
C ASN A 76 8.74 -5.71 -13.74
N GLY A 77 7.48 -5.29 -13.85
CA GLY A 77 6.35 -6.00 -13.27
C GLY A 77 6.16 -5.81 -11.76
N ARG A 78 6.94 -4.96 -11.10
CA ARG A 78 6.89 -4.79 -9.64
C ARG A 78 5.86 -3.76 -9.23
N TYR A 79 5.13 -4.02 -8.15
CA TYR A 79 4.19 -3.07 -7.55
C TYR A 79 4.36 -3.02 -6.03
N LEU A 80 3.97 -1.89 -5.43
CA LEU A 80 4.05 -1.69 -3.99
C LEU A 80 2.88 -0.84 -3.49
N PHE A 81 2.22 -1.33 -2.45
CA PHE A 81 1.38 -0.57 -1.54
C PHE A 81 2.19 -0.28 -0.28
N ALA A 82 2.62 0.97 -0.12
CA ALA A 82 3.34 1.43 1.05
C ALA A 82 2.39 2.09 2.06
N ASP A 83 2.89 2.34 3.27
CA ASP A 83 2.23 3.14 4.30
C ASP A 83 0.82 2.67 4.65
N LEU A 84 0.63 1.35 4.69
CA LEU A 84 -0.65 0.78 5.10
C LEU A 84 -0.76 0.77 6.63
N PRO A 85 -1.95 1.04 7.18
CA PRO A 85 -2.21 0.86 8.60
C PRO A 85 -2.09 -0.63 8.98
N ALA A 86 -1.58 -0.88 10.19
CA ALA A 86 -1.45 -2.21 10.78
C ALA A 86 -2.80 -2.78 11.27
#